data_AF-A0A1A8QIN4-F1
#
_entry.id   AF-A0A1A8QIN4-F1
#
_cell.length_a   1.000
_cell.length_b   1.000
_cell.length_c   1.000
_cell.angle_alpha   90.00
_cell.angle_beta   90.00
_cell.angle_gamma   90.00
#
_symmetry.space_group_name_H-M   'P 1'
#
loop_
_entity.id
_entity.type
_entity.pdbx_description
1 polymer ?
#
loop_
_entity_poly.entity_id
_entity_poly.type
_entity_poly.pdbx_seq_one_letter_code
_entity_poly.pdbx_strand_id
1 'polypeptide(L)'
;WELMWCFTFKRAWKMAYFYADLLSQESRWSKAMYVFMKAAYLSMLPTEEARPFGEDEVELFRRVPALKQKIAGKSPPTEKFAIRKARRYKASHPVRLPVPVLEMMYMWNGFSMISKRPELTEGMMQTLVAAERALLEAPENHYTVDDRCLIHMLKGLCFKNQGVLQAAEECFNRVCSSEKKIRFDHYLVPNCLVELGLLYMDQGRKDDAVKHLRKAKHSYKDYSMESRTQFRVHAALAKLKADPGDEEAHL
;
A
#
# COMPACT_ATOMS: atom_id res chain seq x y z
N TRP A 1 -14.40 4.01 -11.68
CA TRP A 1 -13.61 3.90 -10.45
C TRP A 1 -13.75 2.51 -9.83
N GLU A 2 -14.97 2.11 -9.44
CA GLU A 2 -15.20 0.81 -8.78
C GLU A 2 -14.81 -0.38 -9.67
N LEU A 3 -15.18 -0.35 -10.96
CA LEU A 3 -14.80 -1.38 -11.92
C LEU A 3 -13.27 -1.58 -12.00
N MET A 4 -12.49 -0.49 -11.98
CA MET A 4 -11.03 -0.56 -11.94
C MET A 4 -10.57 -1.40 -10.74
N TRP A 5 -11.08 -1.12 -9.54
CA TRP A 5 -10.72 -1.87 -8.33
C TRP A 5 -11.25 -3.30 -8.33
N CYS A 6 -12.45 -3.56 -8.85
CA CYS A 6 -12.97 -4.92 -9.00
C CYS A 6 -12.06 -5.79 -9.86
N PHE A 7 -11.58 -5.27 -10.99
CA PHE A 7 -10.62 -5.98 -11.84
C PHE A 7 -9.24 -6.10 -11.19
N THR A 8 -8.81 -5.09 -10.43
CA THR A 8 -7.59 -5.15 -9.60
C THR A 8 -7.64 -6.27 -8.59
N PHE A 9 -8.73 -6.43 -7.85
CA PHE A 9 -8.86 -7.52 -6.87
C PHE A 9 -8.85 -8.90 -7.51
N LYS A 10 -9.34 -9.01 -8.76
CA LYS A 10 -9.26 -10.23 -9.57
C LYS A 10 -7.92 -10.42 -10.27
N ARG A 11 -6.96 -9.50 -10.12
CA ARG A 11 -5.68 -9.46 -10.86
C ARG A 11 -5.83 -9.43 -12.38
N ALA A 12 -6.97 -8.96 -12.87
CA ALA A 12 -7.21 -8.74 -14.30
C ALA A 12 -6.59 -7.40 -14.71
N TRP A 13 -5.26 -7.32 -14.71
CA TRP A 13 -4.50 -6.07 -14.86
C TRP A 13 -4.82 -5.33 -16.15
N LYS A 14 -5.01 -6.05 -17.25
CA LYS A 14 -5.39 -5.48 -18.55
C LYS A 14 -6.75 -4.78 -18.51
N MET A 15 -7.74 -5.40 -17.86
CA MET A 15 -9.05 -4.79 -17.68
C MET A 15 -8.99 -3.59 -16.73
N ALA A 16 -8.27 -3.72 -15.62
CA ALA A 16 -8.06 -2.61 -14.69
C ALA A 16 -7.35 -1.41 -15.36
N TYR A 17 -6.39 -1.68 -16.25
CA TYR A 17 -5.74 -0.68 -17.10
C TYR A 17 -6.74 0.08 -17.96
N PHE A 18 -7.67 -0.58 -18.66
CA PHE A 18 -8.65 0.11 -19.51
C PHE A 18 -9.52 1.08 -18.71
N TYR A 19 -9.94 0.69 -17.50
CA TYR A 19 -10.67 1.61 -16.63
C TYR A 19 -9.80 2.73 -16.06
N ALA A 20 -8.51 2.48 -15.78
CA ALA A 20 -7.58 3.52 -15.37
C ALA A 20 -7.32 4.52 -16.50
N ASP A 21 -7.24 4.05 -17.74
CA ASP A 21 -7.11 4.88 -18.94
C ASP A 21 -8.33 5.78 -19.12
N LEU A 22 -9.54 5.21 -19.10
CA LEU A 22 -10.79 5.96 -19.16
C LEU A 22 -10.86 7.03 -18.06
N LEU A 23 -10.55 6.66 -16.82
CA LEU A 23 -10.51 7.61 -15.70
C LEU A 23 -9.45 8.70 -15.88
N SER A 24 -8.31 8.40 -16.50
CA SER A 24 -7.27 9.39 -16.76
C SER A 24 -7.69 10.46 -17.77
N GLN A 25 -8.59 10.10 -18.70
CA GLN A 25 -9.11 10.98 -19.73
C GLN A 25 -10.31 11.78 -19.23
N GLU A 26 -11.26 11.12 -18.56
CA GLU A 26 -12.56 11.70 -18.24
C GLU A 26 -12.66 12.27 -16.81
N SER A 27 -11.87 11.75 -15.86
CA SER A 27 -12.03 12.15 -14.46
C SER A 27 -11.42 13.52 -14.15
N ARG A 28 -12.18 14.32 -13.41
CA ARG A 28 -11.72 15.62 -12.87
C ARG A 28 -11.06 15.52 -11.48
N TRP A 29 -11.07 14.34 -10.87
CA TRP A 29 -10.65 14.17 -9.47
C TRP A 29 -9.13 14.14 -9.28
N SER A 30 -8.41 13.41 -10.14
CA SER A 30 -6.94 13.33 -10.05
C SER A 30 -6.32 12.68 -11.29
N LYS A 31 -5.92 13.49 -12.28
CA LYS A 31 -5.28 12.98 -13.50
C LYS A 31 -3.95 12.27 -13.21
N ALA A 32 -3.14 12.83 -12.31
CA ALA A 32 -1.85 12.23 -11.96
C ALA A 32 -2.01 10.84 -11.33
N MET A 33 -3.01 10.63 -10.48
CA MET A 33 -3.27 9.34 -9.86
C MET A 33 -3.69 8.29 -10.89
N TYR A 34 -4.58 8.64 -11.83
CA TYR A 34 -5.05 7.67 -12.82
C TYR A 34 -3.97 7.30 -13.84
N VAL A 35 -3.13 8.24 -14.27
CA VAL A 35 -1.96 7.93 -15.10
C VAL A 35 -0.94 7.08 -14.34
N PHE A 36 -0.76 7.33 -13.03
CA PHE A 36 0.06 6.44 -12.20
C PHE A 36 -0.52 5.03 -12.14
N MET A 37 -1.83 4.87 -11.92
CA MET A 37 -2.47 3.55 -11.89
C MET A 37 -2.37 2.85 -13.24
N LYS A 38 -2.55 3.58 -14.35
CA LYS A 38 -2.35 3.08 -15.71
C LYS A 38 -0.95 2.51 -15.91
N ALA A 39 0.08 3.28 -15.52
CA ALA A 39 1.47 2.83 -15.54
C ALA A 39 1.70 1.61 -14.63
N ALA A 40 1.11 1.61 -13.44
CA ALA A 40 1.22 0.52 -12.47
C ALA A 40 0.64 -0.80 -13.01
N TYR A 41 -0.56 -0.77 -13.61
CA TYR A 41 -1.14 -1.96 -14.22
C TYR A 41 -0.30 -2.46 -15.39
N LEU A 42 0.20 -1.56 -16.23
CA LEU A 42 1.04 -1.93 -17.36
C LEU A 42 2.37 -2.54 -16.91
N SER A 43 2.95 -2.04 -15.80
CA SER A 43 4.18 -2.59 -15.21
C SER A 43 4.00 -3.96 -14.55
N MET A 44 2.76 -4.34 -14.22
CA MET A 44 2.41 -5.61 -13.59
C MET A 44 1.70 -6.56 -14.56
N LEU A 45 1.55 -6.18 -15.83
CA LEU A 45 0.96 -7.00 -16.86
C LEU A 45 1.90 -8.20 -17.14
N PRO A 46 1.37 -9.44 -17.27
CA PRO A 46 2.20 -10.58 -17.63
C PRO A 46 2.89 -10.37 -18.98
N THR A 47 4.12 -10.86 -19.11
CA THR A 47 4.96 -10.64 -20.30
C THR A 47 4.37 -11.19 -21.60
N GLU A 48 3.53 -12.21 -21.48
CA GLU A 48 2.80 -12.88 -22.55
C GLU A 48 1.55 -12.11 -23.00
N GLU A 49 1.06 -11.16 -22.19
CA GLU A 49 -0.10 -10.36 -22.55
C GLU A 49 0.30 -9.14 -23.40
N ALA A 50 -0.36 -8.98 -24.55
CA ALA A 50 -0.14 -7.83 -25.42
C ALA A 50 -0.51 -6.51 -24.71
N ARG A 51 0.44 -5.57 -24.74
CA ARG A 51 0.31 -4.21 -24.19
C ARG A 51 -0.81 -3.44 -24.90
N PRO A 52 -1.80 -2.92 -24.17
CA PRO A 52 -2.83 -2.09 -24.77
C PRO A 52 -2.26 -0.80 -25.36
N PHE A 53 -2.71 -0.43 -26.56
CA PHE A 53 -2.37 0.83 -27.24
C PHE A 53 -0.87 1.07 -27.48
N GLY A 54 -0.02 0.04 -27.35
CA GLY A 54 1.44 0.17 -27.53
C GLY A 54 2.13 1.08 -26.53
N GLU A 55 1.50 1.36 -25.38
CA GLU A 55 2.08 2.27 -24.40
C GLU A 55 3.25 1.65 -23.62
N ASP A 56 4.06 2.55 -23.06
CA ASP A 56 5.22 2.22 -22.23
C ASP A 56 5.02 2.72 -20.79
N GLU A 57 5.19 1.82 -19.81
CA GLU A 57 4.96 2.13 -18.40
C GLU A 57 5.95 3.16 -17.87
N VAL A 58 7.20 3.16 -18.37
CA VAL A 58 8.24 4.09 -17.92
C VAL A 58 7.89 5.50 -18.36
N GLU A 59 7.46 5.69 -19.61
CA GLU A 59 6.99 6.97 -20.13
C GLU A 59 5.74 7.46 -19.39
N LEU A 60 4.79 6.57 -19.09
CA LEU A 60 3.63 6.93 -18.28
C LEU A 60 4.03 7.40 -16.87
N PHE A 61 4.92 6.68 -16.18
CA PHE A 61 5.43 7.10 -14.87
C PHE A 61 6.15 8.45 -14.95
N ARG A 62 6.95 8.72 -16.00
CA ARG A 62 7.63 10.00 -16.22
C ARG A 62 6.66 11.16 -16.39
N ARG A 63 5.45 10.93 -16.91
CA ARG A 63 4.41 11.96 -17.07
C ARG A 63 3.69 12.32 -15.78
N VAL A 64 3.62 11.41 -14.79
CA VAL A 64 2.86 11.60 -13.54
C VAL A 64 3.15 12.95 -12.83
N PRO A 65 4.41 13.39 -12.63
CA PRO A 65 4.71 14.66 -11.98
C PRO A 65 4.13 15.90 -12.68
N ALA A 66 4.03 15.87 -14.02
CA ALA A 66 3.54 16.99 -14.82
C ALA A 66 2.01 17.12 -14.78
N LEU A 67 1.30 16.07 -14.36
CA LEU A 67 -0.17 16.01 -14.30
C LEU A 67 -0.74 16.46 -12.95
N LYS A 68 0.14 16.89 -12.03
CA LYS A 68 -0.22 17.32 -10.68
C LYS A 68 -1.21 18.49 -10.72
N GLN A 69 -2.32 18.34 -9.99
CA GLN A 69 -3.32 19.39 -9.88
C GLN A 69 -3.22 20.10 -8.53
N LYS A 70 -3.74 21.33 -8.46
CA LYS A 70 -3.95 22.07 -7.21
C LYS A 70 -5.44 22.29 -7.05
N ILE A 71 -5.98 21.86 -5.92
CA ILE A 71 -7.37 22.08 -5.50
C ILE A 71 -7.29 22.96 -4.25
N ALA A 72 -7.91 24.14 -4.30
CA ALA A 72 -7.80 25.14 -3.21
C ALA A 72 -6.34 25.41 -2.78
N GLY A 73 -5.42 25.54 -3.75
CA GLY A 73 -4.00 25.84 -3.52
C GLY A 73 -3.15 24.66 -3.03
N LYS A 74 -3.74 23.51 -2.67
CA LYS A 74 -3.03 22.31 -2.22
C LYS A 74 -3.18 21.18 -3.23
N SER A 75 -2.16 20.33 -3.34
CA SER A 75 -2.29 19.10 -4.13
C SER A 75 -2.79 17.94 -3.28
N PRO A 76 -3.66 17.06 -3.83
CA PRO A 76 -4.14 15.89 -3.13
C PRO A 76 -2.98 15.05 -2.56
N PRO A 77 -3.08 14.56 -1.31
CA PRO A 77 -2.05 13.70 -0.72
C PRO A 77 -1.73 12.46 -1.56
N THR A 78 -2.73 11.90 -2.22
CA THR A 78 -2.63 10.76 -3.13
C THR A 78 -1.79 11.07 -4.37
N GLU A 79 -1.95 12.25 -4.97
CA GLU A 79 -1.07 12.68 -6.07
C GLU A 79 0.36 12.86 -5.60
N LYS A 80 0.57 13.49 -4.44
CA LYS A 80 1.92 13.64 -3.88
C LYS A 80 2.59 12.28 -3.66
N PHE A 81 1.82 11.28 -3.22
CA PHE A 81 2.30 9.91 -3.07
C PHE A 81 2.67 9.28 -4.42
N ALA A 82 1.76 9.29 -5.40
CA ALA A 82 2.01 8.78 -6.75
C ALA A 82 3.24 9.43 -7.41
N ILE A 83 3.36 10.76 -7.31
CA ILE A 83 4.51 11.53 -7.82
C ILE A 83 5.79 11.10 -7.12
N ARG A 84 5.77 10.93 -5.79
CA ARG A 84 6.96 10.50 -5.03
C ARG A 84 7.42 9.12 -5.48
N LYS A 85 6.51 8.16 -5.68
CA LYS A 85 6.83 6.82 -6.20
C LYS A 85 7.36 6.88 -7.64
N ALA A 86 6.74 7.70 -8.50
CA ALA A 86 7.14 7.85 -9.90
C ALA A 86 8.53 8.50 -10.09
N ARG A 87 9.10 9.20 -9.08
CA ARG A 87 10.43 9.83 -9.19
C ARG A 87 11.55 8.86 -9.58
N ARG A 88 11.44 7.57 -9.21
CA ARG A 88 12.44 6.57 -9.58
C ARG A 88 12.55 6.34 -11.09
N TYR A 89 11.53 6.74 -11.86
CA TYR A 89 11.48 6.64 -13.32
C TYR A 89 12.13 7.81 -14.08
N LYS A 90 12.63 8.84 -13.37
CA LYS A 90 13.33 9.97 -13.99
C LYS A 90 14.69 9.57 -14.59
N ALA A 91 15.35 8.57 -14.03
CA ALA A 91 16.61 8.06 -14.56
C ALA A 91 16.39 7.40 -15.93
N SER A 92 17.44 7.39 -16.77
CA SER A 92 17.45 6.71 -18.06
C SER A 92 17.21 5.20 -17.92
N HIS A 93 17.83 4.58 -16.91
CA HIS A 93 17.61 3.19 -16.51
C HIS A 93 16.99 3.15 -15.10
N PRO A 94 15.66 3.20 -14.99
CA PRO A 94 15.02 3.31 -13.69
C PRO A 94 14.92 1.96 -12.98
N VAL A 95 15.08 1.98 -11.65
CA VAL A 95 14.71 0.84 -10.80
C VAL A 95 13.19 0.78 -10.74
N ARG A 96 12.60 -0.35 -11.12
CA ARG A 96 11.14 -0.51 -11.20
C ARG A 96 10.50 -0.59 -9.80
N LEU A 97 9.22 -0.25 -9.71
CA LEU A 97 8.41 -0.52 -8.52
C LEU A 97 8.07 -2.02 -8.49
N PRO A 98 8.19 -2.73 -7.35
CA PRO A 98 7.97 -4.18 -7.32
C PRO A 98 6.49 -4.56 -7.51
N VAL A 99 5.58 -3.90 -6.79
CA VAL A 99 4.14 -4.20 -6.80
C VAL A 99 3.29 -2.92 -6.68
N PRO A 100 3.44 -1.95 -7.60
CA PRO A 100 2.84 -0.62 -7.46
C PRO A 100 1.31 -0.63 -7.33
N VAL A 101 0.63 -1.61 -7.93
CA VAL A 101 -0.82 -1.77 -7.80
C VAL A 101 -1.21 -2.19 -6.37
N LEU A 102 -0.51 -3.15 -5.77
CA LEU A 102 -0.81 -3.63 -4.42
C LEU A 102 -0.42 -2.60 -3.35
N GLU A 103 0.63 -1.82 -3.61
CA GLU A 103 0.98 -0.67 -2.78
C GLU A 103 -0.15 0.37 -2.76
N MET A 104 -0.72 0.70 -3.92
CA MET A 104 -1.87 1.60 -3.99
C MET A 104 -3.13 0.96 -3.41
N MET A 105 -3.32 -0.34 -3.59
CA MET A 105 -4.41 -1.09 -2.97
C MET A 105 -4.39 -0.93 -1.45
N TYR A 106 -3.21 -0.99 -0.81
CA TYR A 106 -3.09 -0.71 0.62
C TYR A 106 -3.52 0.72 0.98
N MET A 107 -3.07 1.72 0.21
CA MET A 107 -3.45 3.12 0.44
C MET A 107 -4.97 3.35 0.36
N TRP A 108 -5.67 2.55 -0.43
CA TRP A 108 -7.13 2.58 -0.56
C TRP A 108 -7.89 1.56 0.29
N ASN A 109 -7.24 0.98 1.31
CA ASN A 109 -7.88 0.02 2.21
C ASN A 109 -8.36 -1.27 1.52
N GLY A 110 -7.78 -1.60 0.36
CA GLY A 110 -8.21 -2.71 -0.48
C GLY A 110 -8.04 -4.08 0.16
N PHE A 111 -6.98 -4.30 0.94
CA PHE A 111 -6.78 -5.57 1.66
C PHE A 111 -7.90 -5.85 2.65
N SER A 112 -8.39 -4.84 3.37
CA SER A 112 -9.54 -5.00 4.27
C SER A 112 -10.83 -5.31 3.52
N MET A 113 -11.03 -4.73 2.33
CA MET A 113 -12.21 -5.00 1.49
C MET A 113 -12.28 -6.46 1.01
N ILE A 114 -11.13 -7.11 0.80
CA ILE A 114 -11.07 -8.52 0.36
C ILE A 114 -10.87 -9.52 1.51
N SER A 115 -10.91 -9.07 2.77
CA SER A 115 -10.60 -9.91 3.94
C SER A 115 -11.47 -11.17 4.06
N LYS A 116 -12.73 -11.09 3.61
CA LYS A 116 -13.67 -12.23 3.60
C LYS A 116 -13.68 -13.03 2.30
N ARG A 117 -12.70 -12.82 1.42
CA ARG A 117 -12.57 -13.46 0.10
C ARG A 117 -11.19 -14.12 -0.01
N PRO A 118 -11.01 -15.32 0.56
CA PRO A 118 -9.71 -16.00 0.62
C PRO A 118 -9.05 -16.17 -0.75
N GLU A 119 -9.84 -16.42 -1.80
CA GLU A 119 -9.36 -16.57 -3.17
C GLU A 119 -8.71 -15.30 -3.73
N LEU A 120 -9.24 -14.12 -3.37
CA LEU A 120 -8.67 -12.84 -3.78
C LEU A 120 -7.38 -12.56 -3.00
N THR A 121 -7.39 -12.86 -1.69
CA THR A 121 -6.21 -12.69 -0.83
C THR A 121 -5.06 -13.60 -1.27
N GLU A 122 -5.37 -14.84 -1.62
CA GLU A 122 -4.40 -15.82 -2.15
C GLU A 122 -3.79 -15.33 -3.46
N GLY A 123 -4.60 -14.77 -4.37
CA GLY A 123 -4.07 -14.14 -5.57
C GLY A 123 -3.08 -13.00 -5.28
N MET A 124 -3.36 -12.15 -4.29
CA MET A 124 -2.41 -11.10 -3.87
C MET A 124 -1.14 -11.69 -3.28
N MET A 125 -1.24 -12.74 -2.45
CA MET A 125 -0.09 -13.42 -1.87
C MET A 125 0.81 -14.01 -2.96
N GLN A 126 0.25 -14.66 -3.99
CA GLN A 126 1.01 -15.19 -5.13
C GLN A 126 1.82 -14.10 -5.84
N THR A 127 1.19 -12.94 -6.10
CA THR A 127 1.87 -11.78 -6.70
C THR A 127 3.03 -11.29 -5.83
N LEU A 128 2.85 -11.25 -4.50
CA LEU A 128 3.88 -10.82 -3.55
C LEU A 128 5.03 -11.80 -3.45
N VAL A 129 4.76 -13.11 -3.45
CA VAL A 129 5.79 -14.16 -3.44
C VAL A 129 6.64 -14.11 -4.72
N ALA A 130 6.00 -13.93 -5.88
CA ALA A 130 6.72 -13.76 -7.14
C ALA A 130 7.61 -12.50 -7.14
N ALA A 131 7.08 -11.37 -6.64
CA ALA A 131 7.85 -10.13 -6.52
C ALA A 131 9.01 -10.24 -5.51
N GLU A 132 8.82 -10.96 -4.39
CA GLU A 132 9.87 -11.23 -3.41
C GLU A 132 11.01 -12.04 -4.03
N ARG A 133 10.68 -13.09 -4.79
CA ARG A 133 11.66 -13.91 -5.51
C ARG A 133 12.45 -13.07 -6.50
N ALA A 134 11.77 -12.31 -7.35
CA ALA A 134 12.42 -11.42 -8.31
C ALA A 134 13.35 -10.40 -7.64
N LEU A 135 12.96 -9.87 -6.47
CA LEU A 135 13.78 -8.93 -5.70
C LEU A 135 15.01 -9.59 -5.03
N LEU A 136 14.94 -10.88 -4.71
CA LEU A 136 16.08 -11.64 -4.18
C LEU A 136 17.09 -12.01 -5.28
N GLU A 137 16.61 -12.25 -6.50
CA GLU A 137 17.44 -12.58 -7.67
C GLU A 137 18.07 -11.33 -8.30
N ALA A 138 17.45 -10.17 -8.15
CA ALA A 138 17.95 -8.91 -8.68
C ALA A 138 19.17 -8.38 -7.88
N PRO A 139 20.12 -7.68 -8.54
CA PRO A 139 21.20 -6.98 -7.84
C PRO A 139 20.67 -5.97 -6.82
N GLU A 140 21.32 -5.92 -5.65
CA GLU A 140 20.97 -4.94 -4.63
C GLU A 140 21.22 -3.51 -5.14
N ASN A 141 20.31 -2.62 -4.79
CA ASN A 141 20.36 -1.21 -5.13
C ASN A 141 19.81 -0.37 -3.96
N HIS A 142 19.82 0.95 -4.11
CA HIS A 142 19.43 1.85 -3.03
C HIS A 142 17.96 1.77 -2.60
N TYR A 143 17.07 1.12 -3.36
CA TYR A 143 15.67 0.86 -2.99
C TYR A 143 15.43 -0.52 -2.38
N THR A 144 16.40 -1.44 -2.41
CA THR A 144 16.18 -2.85 -2.06
C THR A 144 15.59 -3.04 -0.66
N VAL A 145 16.05 -2.29 0.34
CA VAL A 145 15.51 -2.40 1.71
C VAL A 145 14.06 -1.93 1.77
N ASP A 146 13.76 -0.76 1.21
CA ASP A 146 12.42 -0.20 1.15
C ASP A 146 11.45 -1.13 0.41
N ASP A 147 11.86 -1.66 -0.74
CA ASP A 147 11.06 -2.58 -1.55
C ASP A 147 10.83 -3.92 -0.83
N ARG A 148 11.83 -4.48 -0.13
CA ARG A 148 11.67 -5.67 0.73
C ARG A 148 10.69 -5.41 1.88
N CYS A 149 10.80 -4.24 2.53
CA CYS A 149 9.90 -3.86 3.62
C CYS A 149 8.46 -3.68 3.14
N LEU A 150 8.26 -3.08 1.96
CA LEU A 150 6.95 -2.98 1.33
C LEU A 150 6.34 -4.36 1.09
N ILE A 151 7.10 -5.29 0.50
CA ILE A 151 6.63 -6.66 0.26
C ILE A 151 6.27 -7.35 1.58
N HIS A 152 7.12 -7.27 2.60
CA HIS A 152 6.81 -7.85 3.91
C HIS A 152 5.54 -7.26 4.54
N MET A 153 5.37 -5.94 4.52
CA MET A 153 4.14 -5.31 5.01
C MET A 153 2.91 -5.85 4.29
N LEU A 154 2.95 -5.95 2.95
CA LEU A 154 1.82 -6.44 2.16
C LEU A 154 1.54 -7.93 2.38
N LYS A 155 2.59 -8.76 2.55
CA LYS A 155 2.43 -10.18 2.94
C LYS A 155 1.80 -10.31 4.32
N GLY A 156 2.19 -9.45 5.27
CA GLY A 156 1.58 -9.40 6.60
C GLY A 156 0.08 -9.14 6.55
N LEU A 157 -0.39 -8.28 5.63
CA LEU A 157 -1.83 -8.06 5.41
C LEU A 157 -2.53 -9.31 4.85
N CYS A 158 -1.90 -10.02 3.90
CA CYS A 158 -2.43 -11.28 3.39
C CYS A 158 -2.52 -12.35 4.48
N PHE A 159 -1.46 -12.53 5.28
CA PHE A 159 -1.47 -13.47 6.41
C PHE A 159 -2.54 -13.11 7.44
N LYS A 160 -2.70 -11.82 7.75
CA LYS A 160 -3.77 -11.33 8.63
C LYS A 160 -5.15 -11.71 8.08
N ASN A 161 -5.41 -11.47 6.80
CA ASN A 161 -6.66 -11.85 6.15
C ASN A 161 -6.90 -13.37 6.15
N GLN A 162 -5.83 -14.18 6.09
CA GLN A 162 -5.88 -15.64 6.16
C GLN A 162 -5.99 -16.18 7.60
N GLY A 163 -5.95 -15.32 8.62
CA GLY A 163 -5.97 -15.74 10.02
C GLY A 163 -4.63 -16.28 10.54
N VAL A 164 -3.55 -16.22 9.75
CA VAL A 164 -2.21 -16.66 10.14
C VAL A 164 -1.52 -15.53 10.93
N LEU A 165 -2.03 -15.25 12.13
CA LEU A 165 -1.71 -14.02 12.87
C LEU A 165 -0.23 -13.91 13.26
N GLN A 166 0.42 -15.02 13.60
CA GLN A 166 1.84 -15.03 13.96
C GLN A 166 2.73 -14.61 12.77
N ALA A 167 2.50 -15.18 11.58
CA ALA A 167 3.22 -14.81 10.37
C ALA A 167 2.97 -13.34 9.97
N ALA A 168 1.75 -12.84 10.20
CA ALA A 168 1.43 -11.43 10.00
C ALA A 168 2.23 -10.53 10.95
N GLU A 169 2.27 -10.87 12.24
CA GLU A 169 3.03 -10.16 13.27
C GLU A 169 4.53 -10.13 12.95
N GLU A 170 5.12 -11.27 12.57
CA GLU A 170 6.52 -11.38 12.14
C GLU A 170 6.84 -10.46 10.96
N CYS A 171 5.97 -10.43 9.94
CA CYS A 171 6.12 -9.56 8.79
C CYS A 171 6.18 -8.09 9.20
N PHE A 172 5.25 -7.63 10.04
CA PHE A 172 5.23 -6.23 10.50
C PHE A 172 6.41 -5.90 11.42
N ASN A 173 6.79 -6.80 12.33
CA ASN A 173 7.94 -6.63 13.21
C ASN A 173 9.26 -6.56 12.42
N ARG A 174 9.39 -7.30 11.33
CA ARG A 174 10.56 -7.24 10.44
C ARG A 174 10.70 -5.87 9.76
N VAL A 175 9.58 -5.27 9.35
CA VAL A 175 9.58 -3.90 8.79
C VAL A 175 9.95 -2.88 9.86
N CYS A 176 9.35 -2.97 11.05
CA CYS A 176 9.70 -2.10 12.18
C CYS A 176 11.18 -2.21 12.57
N SER A 177 11.75 -3.42 12.55
CA SER A 177 13.17 -3.64 12.86
C SER A 177 14.12 -3.05 11.80
N SER A 178 13.61 -2.78 10.59
CA SER A 178 14.36 -2.20 9.49
C SER A 178 14.28 -0.67 9.44
N GLU A 179 13.65 -0.02 10.42
CA GLU A 179 13.38 1.42 10.47
C GLU A 179 14.61 2.29 10.10
N LYS A 180 15.76 2.02 10.73
CA LYS A 180 17.01 2.78 10.49
C LYS A 180 17.62 2.58 9.11
N LYS A 181 17.18 1.55 8.37
CA LYS A 181 17.67 1.19 7.03
C LYS A 181 16.76 1.68 5.90
N ILE A 182 15.51 2.06 6.21
CA ILE A 182 14.54 2.57 5.24
C ILE A 182 14.93 3.99 4.83
N ARG A 183 15.10 4.23 3.53
CA ARG A 183 15.64 5.49 3.01
C ARG A 183 14.59 6.43 2.43
N PHE A 184 13.49 5.91 1.88
CA PHE A 184 12.54 6.70 1.09
C PHE A 184 11.10 6.53 1.57
N ASP A 185 10.68 5.31 1.82
CA ASP A 185 9.29 4.93 2.10
C ASP A 185 9.03 4.93 3.62
N HIS A 186 9.29 6.08 4.26
CA HIS A 186 9.13 6.27 5.71
C HIS A 186 7.69 6.09 6.23
N TYR A 187 6.70 5.95 5.34
CA TYR A 187 5.34 5.61 5.74
C TYR A 187 5.21 4.14 6.16
N LEU A 188 6.14 3.25 5.80
CA LEU A 188 6.04 1.82 6.05
C LEU A 188 5.97 1.50 7.55
N VAL A 189 6.90 2.01 8.34
CA VAL A 189 6.98 1.74 9.79
C VAL A 189 5.74 2.20 10.57
N PRO A 190 5.28 3.47 10.47
CA PRO A 190 4.07 3.88 11.20
C PRO A 190 2.83 3.11 10.75
N ASN A 191 2.74 2.72 9.48
CA ASN A 191 1.64 1.88 9.00
C ASN A 191 1.72 0.44 9.55
N CYS A 192 2.90 -0.19 9.60
CA CYS A 192 3.09 -1.49 10.26
C CYS A 192 2.74 -1.46 11.76
N LEU A 193 3.06 -0.38 12.46
CA LEU A 193 2.64 -0.20 13.86
C LEU A 193 1.11 -0.10 13.99
N VAL A 194 0.43 0.55 13.04
CA VAL A 194 -1.04 0.52 12.99
C VAL A 194 -1.56 -0.88 12.75
N GLU A 195 -0.99 -1.63 11.80
CA GLU A 195 -1.43 -3.01 11.54
C GLU A 195 -1.21 -3.94 12.73
N LEU A 196 -0.07 -3.83 13.43
CA LEU A 196 0.19 -4.53 14.69
C LEU A 196 -0.83 -4.15 15.76
N GLY A 197 -1.11 -2.86 15.91
CA GLY A 197 -2.13 -2.38 16.84
C GLY A 197 -3.50 -3.00 16.57
N LEU A 198 -3.93 -3.02 15.30
CA LEU A 198 -5.18 -3.66 14.89
C LEU A 198 -5.15 -5.17 15.10
N LEU A 199 -4.03 -5.85 14.81
CA LEU A 199 -3.85 -7.28 15.03
C LEU A 199 -4.01 -7.63 16.51
N TYR A 200 -3.41 -6.85 17.41
CA TYR A 200 -3.54 -7.06 18.85
C TYR A 200 -4.94 -6.75 19.38
N MET A 201 -5.63 -5.77 18.81
CA MET A 201 -7.06 -5.55 19.09
C MET A 201 -7.88 -6.79 18.75
N ASP A 202 -7.65 -7.38 17.58
CA ASP A 202 -8.36 -8.59 17.11
C ASP A 202 -8.06 -9.82 18.01
N GLN A 203 -6.93 -9.82 18.75
CA GLN A 203 -6.54 -10.84 19.72
C GLN A 203 -6.94 -10.51 21.18
N GLY A 204 -7.60 -9.38 21.46
CA GLY A 204 -7.92 -8.93 22.82
C GLY A 204 -6.74 -8.37 23.63
N ARG A 205 -5.56 -8.22 23.03
CA ARG A 205 -4.34 -7.68 23.66
C ARG A 205 -4.37 -6.14 23.66
N LYS A 206 -5.26 -5.56 24.47
CA LYS A 206 -5.55 -4.11 24.47
C LYS A 206 -4.32 -3.25 24.78
N ASP A 207 -3.51 -3.61 25.78
CA ASP A 207 -2.33 -2.80 26.16
C ASP A 207 -1.27 -2.75 25.07
N ASP A 208 -0.98 -3.89 24.44
CA ASP A 208 -0.08 -3.97 23.31
C ASP A 208 -0.61 -3.15 22.13
N ALA A 209 -1.91 -3.22 21.85
CA ALA A 209 -2.53 -2.42 20.81
C ALA A 209 -2.34 -0.91 21.05
N VAL A 210 -2.66 -0.43 22.26
CA VAL A 210 -2.51 0.97 22.65
C VAL A 210 -1.06 1.44 22.52
N LYS A 211 -0.10 0.61 22.96
CA LYS A 211 1.34 0.90 22.87
C LYS A 211 1.77 1.16 21.42
N HIS A 212 1.40 0.28 20.49
CA HIS A 212 1.79 0.39 19.08
C HIS A 212 1.08 1.57 18.39
N LEU A 213 -0.22 1.76 18.64
CA LEU A 213 -0.99 2.87 18.08
C LEU A 213 -0.47 4.24 18.56
N ARG A 214 -0.12 4.38 19.85
CA ARG A 214 0.49 5.61 20.39
C ARG A 214 1.87 5.85 19.80
N LYS A 215 2.71 4.81 19.64
CA LYS A 215 4.01 4.94 18.96
C LYS A 215 3.84 5.44 17.52
N ALA A 216 2.91 4.86 16.76
CA ALA A 216 2.60 5.30 15.40
C ALA A 216 2.17 6.78 15.33
N LYS A 217 1.43 7.25 16.34
CA LYS A 217 0.93 8.63 16.42
C LYS A 217 2.00 9.66 16.74
N HIS A 218 2.91 9.35 17.65
CA HIS A 218 3.77 10.35 18.28
C HIS A 218 5.22 10.33 17.81
N SER A 219 5.70 9.20 17.26
CA SER A 219 7.11 9.03 16.91
C SER A 219 7.44 9.32 15.44
N TYR A 220 6.45 9.62 14.59
CA TYR A 220 6.63 9.79 13.14
C TYR A 220 5.90 11.03 12.63
N LYS A 221 6.51 11.73 11.67
CA LYS A 221 5.98 12.93 11.03
C LYS A 221 6.50 13.09 9.59
N ASP A 222 5.84 13.92 8.80
CA ASP A 222 6.26 14.36 7.46
C ASP A 222 6.39 13.25 6.40
N TYR A 223 5.76 12.09 6.63
CA TYR A 223 5.77 10.96 5.70
C TYR A 223 4.57 10.96 4.74
N SER A 224 4.65 10.15 3.68
CA SER A 224 3.56 9.99 2.71
C SER A 224 2.26 9.57 3.40
N MET A 225 1.14 10.22 3.09
CA MET A 225 -0.19 9.80 3.56
C MET A 225 -0.35 9.82 5.10
N GLU A 226 0.44 10.63 5.81
CA GLU A 226 0.40 10.74 7.28
C GLU A 226 -1.01 10.98 7.84
N SER A 227 -1.78 11.91 7.28
CA SER A 227 -3.14 12.21 7.75
C SER A 227 -4.07 10.98 7.72
N ARG A 228 -3.88 10.09 6.74
CA ARG A 228 -4.63 8.82 6.66
C ARG A 228 -4.22 7.89 7.80
N THR A 229 -2.92 7.73 8.04
CA THR A 229 -2.41 6.87 9.12
C THR A 229 -2.87 7.40 10.49
N GLN A 230 -2.79 8.71 10.73
CA GLN A 230 -3.32 9.34 11.94
C GLN A 230 -4.82 9.10 12.11
N PHE A 231 -5.62 9.27 11.05
CA PHE A 231 -7.05 8.98 11.10
C PHE A 231 -7.33 7.54 11.53
N ARG A 232 -6.59 6.56 10.97
CA ARG A 232 -6.71 5.14 11.37
C ARG A 232 -6.34 4.91 12.82
N VAL A 233 -5.27 5.54 13.31
CA VAL A 233 -4.87 5.48 14.72
C VAL A 233 -5.98 6.04 15.62
N HIS A 234 -6.53 7.20 15.28
CA HIS A 234 -7.61 7.82 16.04
C HIS A 234 -8.85 6.94 16.10
N ALA A 235 -9.27 6.37 14.96
CA ALA A 235 -10.41 5.45 14.91
C ALA A 235 -10.17 4.19 15.77
N ALA A 236 -8.98 3.60 15.69
CA ALA A 236 -8.62 2.41 16.49
C ALA A 236 -8.61 2.69 17.99
N LEU A 237 -7.99 3.80 18.42
CA LEU A 237 -7.95 4.22 19.82
C LEU A 237 -9.34 4.60 20.36
N ALA A 238 -10.21 5.20 19.53
CA ALA A 238 -11.58 5.49 19.92
C ALA A 238 -12.38 4.19 20.14
N LYS A 239 -12.22 3.20 19.26
CA LYS A 239 -12.84 1.88 19.41
C LYS A 239 -12.39 1.17 20.70
N LEU A 240 -11.10 1.23 21.03
CA LEU A 240 -10.57 0.66 22.27
C LEU A 240 -11.13 1.30 23.54
N LYS A 241 -11.41 2.61 23.51
CA LYS A 241 -12.01 3.34 24.64
C LYS A 241 -13.50 3.05 24.82
N ALA A 242 -14.20 2.75 23.72
CA ALA A 242 -15.64 2.50 23.72
C ALA A 242 -15.99 1.04 24.05
N ASP A 243 -15.00 0.15 24.17
CA ASP A 243 -15.18 -1.27 24.47
C ASP A 243 -15.32 -1.48 26.01
N PRO A 244 -16.53 -1.69 26.56
CA PRO A 244 -16.84 -1.58 28.00
C PRO A 244 -16.32 -2.71 28.89
N GLY A 245 -15.41 -3.56 28.40
CA GLY A 245 -15.01 -4.81 29.05
C GLY A 245 -14.25 -4.72 30.38
N ASP A 246 -14.39 -3.63 31.15
CA ASP A 246 -13.79 -3.45 32.48
C ASP A 246 -14.74 -2.79 33.52
N GLU A 247 -16.02 -2.48 33.20
CA GLU A 247 -16.96 -1.93 34.21
C GLU A 247 -17.90 -2.98 34.85
N GLU A 248 -17.97 -4.23 34.36
CA GLU A 248 -18.84 -5.28 34.92
C GLU A 248 -18.14 -6.28 35.87
N ALA A 249 -16.85 -6.10 36.18
CA ALA A 249 -16.12 -6.99 37.10
C ALA A 249 -16.11 -6.53 38.58
N HIS A 250 -16.74 -5.40 38.91
CA HIS A 250 -16.70 -4.80 40.25
C HIS A 250 -18.06 -4.31 40.81
N LEU A 251 -19.17 -4.91 40.40
CA LEU A 251 -20.47 -4.72 41.05
C LEU A 251 -21.05 -6.05 41.55
#